data_AF-A0A6M0M9Q4-F1
#
_entry.id   AF-A0A6M0M9Q4-F1
#
_cell.length_a   1.000
_cell.length_b   1.000
_cell.length_c   1.000
_cell.angle_alpha   90.00
_cell.angle_beta   90.00
_cell.angle_gamma   90.00
#
_symmetry.space_group_name_H-M   'P 1'
#
loop_
_entity.id
_entity.type
_entity.pdbx_description
1 polymer ?
#
loop_
_entity_poly.entity_id
_entity_poly.type
_entity_poly.pdbx_seq_one_letter_code
_entity_poly.pdbx_strand_id
1 'polypeptide(L)'
;YPFGADINDWQPYSEANQKFAYLKQQGFDIFCNVDASTPAWGQLGTDYYRNARINIDGIRFEADLKGENPILDQFINVKEVYDQKDRG
;
A
#
# COMPACT_ATOMS: atom_id res chain seq x y z
N TYR A 1 9.77 11.39 2.37
CA TYR A 1 8.83 10.41 1.78
C TYR A 1 8.29 9.54 2.90
N PRO A 2 7.02 9.70 3.31
CA PRO A 2 6.40 8.81 4.30
C PRO A 2 6.01 7.50 3.61
N PHE A 3 6.57 6.37 4.05
CA PHE A 3 6.36 5.05 3.46
C PHE A 3 4.94 4.47 3.61
N GLY A 4 3.93 5.27 3.98
CA GLY A 4 2.53 4.87 4.12
C GLY A 4 2.23 3.87 5.26
N ALA A 5 3.17 2.99 5.61
CA ALA A 5 3.03 2.01 6.67
C ALA A 5 2.97 2.64 8.07
N ASP A 6 3.57 3.81 8.27
CA ASP A 6 3.77 4.39 9.61
C ASP A 6 2.66 5.32 10.09
N ILE A 7 1.67 5.60 9.24
CA ILE A 7 0.43 6.31 9.64
C ILE A 7 -0.72 5.31 9.71
N ASN A 8 -0.45 4.01 9.53
CA ASN A 8 -1.46 3.01 9.25
C ASN A 8 -2.21 2.64 10.54
N ASP A 9 -3.44 3.14 10.67
CA ASP A 9 -4.43 2.71 11.63
C ASP A 9 -5.78 2.61 10.91
N TRP A 10 -6.62 1.64 11.29
CA TRP A 10 -7.94 1.42 10.68
C TRP A 10 -8.88 2.60 10.96
N GLN A 11 -8.63 3.33 12.04
CA GLN A 11 -9.33 4.57 12.38
C GLN A 11 -9.03 5.71 11.40
N PRO A 12 -9.95 6.68 11.24
CA PRO A 12 -9.66 7.94 10.56
C PRO A 12 -8.44 8.62 11.18
N TYR A 13 -7.62 9.27 10.35
CA TYR A 13 -6.51 10.07 10.84
C TYR A 13 -7.00 11.29 11.59
N SER A 14 -6.28 11.61 12.67
CA SER A 14 -6.50 12.78 13.50
C SER A 14 -5.16 13.39 13.88
N GLU A 15 -5.20 14.65 14.30
CA GLU A 15 -4.04 15.39 14.83
C GLU A 15 -3.37 14.70 16.04
N ALA A 16 -4.03 13.72 16.67
CA ALA A 16 -3.41 12.90 17.71
C ALA A 16 -2.29 11.99 17.16
N ASN A 17 -2.31 11.68 15.85
CA ASN A 17 -1.21 10.99 15.19
C ASN A 17 -0.13 12.02 14.82
N GLN A 18 0.94 12.07 15.61
CA GLN A 18 2.04 13.03 15.44
C GLN A 18 2.66 13.00 14.04
N LYS A 19 2.68 11.84 13.37
CA LYS A 19 3.21 11.71 12.01
C LYS A 19 2.27 12.32 10.98
N PHE A 20 0.97 12.09 11.12
CA PHE A 20 -0.05 12.74 10.30
C PHE A 20 -0.01 14.26 10.48
N ALA A 21 -0.03 14.74 11.72
CA ALA A 21 0.04 16.16 12.06
C ALA A 21 1.29 16.84 11.45
N TYR A 22 2.45 16.21 11.59
CA TYR A 22 3.69 16.72 11.00
C TYR A 22 3.60 16.81 9.47
N LEU A 23 3.12 15.75 8.79
CA LEU A 23 3.01 15.75 7.32
C LEU A 23 1.97 16.75 6.82
N LYS A 24 0.85 16.90 7.53
CA LYS A 24 -0.13 17.97 7.28
C LYS A 24 0.51 19.35 7.40
N GLN A 25 1.31 19.58 8.44
CA GLN A 25 2.07 20.83 8.61
C GLN A 25 3.06 21.08 7.46
N GLN A 26 3.63 20.03 6.87
CA GLN A 26 4.49 20.13 5.67
C GLN A 26 3.69 20.33 4.36
N GLY A 27 2.35 20.37 4.42
CA GLY A 27 1.46 20.60 3.28
C GLY A 27 1.01 19.34 2.52
N PHE A 28 1.14 18.15 3.12
CA PHE A 28 0.65 16.92 2.50
C PHE A 28 -0.82 16.67 2.82
N ASP A 29 -1.66 16.58 1.80
CA ASP A 29 -3.09 16.25 1.95
C ASP A 29 -3.46 14.84 1.46
N ILE A 30 -2.54 14.14 0.80
CA ILE A 30 -2.77 12.82 0.21
C ILE A 30 -1.83 11.78 0.81
N PHE A 31 -2.39 10.66 1.26
CA PHE A 31 -1.68 9.59 1.96
C PHE A 31 -1.94 8.22 1.32
N CYS A 32 -0.89 7.61 0.76
CA CYS A 32 -0.99 6.32 0.07
C CYS A 32 -0.38 5.20 0.91
N ASN A 33 -1.20 4.47 1.66
CA ASN A 33 -0.73 3.40 2.55
C ASN A 33 -0.43 2.12 1.79
N VAL A 34 0.55 1.35 2.26
CA VAL A 34 0.76 0.00 1.72
C VAL A 34 -0.31 -0.91 2.29
N ASP A 35 -1.30 -1.23 1.47
CA ASP A 35 -2.38 -2.13 1.82
C ASP A 35 -2.79 -2.89 0.56
N ALA A 36 -2.73 -4.22 0.67
CA ALA A 36 -3.05 -5.16 -0.39
C ALA A 36 -4.08 -6.19 0.10
N SER A 37 -4.91 -5.81 1.07
CA SER A 37 -6.06 -6.59 1.52
C SER A 37 -7.21 -6.55 0.52
N THR A 38 -7.33 -5.47 -0.24
CA THR A 38 -8.28 -5.32 -1.35
C THR A 38 -7.58 -4.73 -2.58
N PRO A 39 -8.10 -4.94 -3.81
CA PRO A 39 -7.48 -4.43 -5.03
C PRO A 39 -7.44 -2.89 -5.08
N ALA A 40 -8.43 -2.25 -4.45
CA ALA A 40 -8.48 -0.81 -4.31
C ALA A 40 -9.37 -0.43 -3.11
N TRP A 41 -8.99 0.64 -2.41
CA TRP A 41 -9.86 1.39 -1.52
C TRP A 41 -9.33 2.81 -1.35
N GLY A 42 -10.23 3.72 -0.97
CA GLY A 42 -9.90 5.10 -0.64
C GLY A 42 -10.90 5.68 0.35
N GLN A 43 -10.46 6.66 1.11
CA GLN A 43 -11.28 7.40 2.07
C GLN A 43 -10.97 8.90 1.94
N LEU A 44 -12.01 9.66 1.62
CA LEU A 44 -12.00 11.11 1.70
C LEU A 44 -12.36 11.51 3.13
N GLY A 45 -11.44 12.16 3.82
CA GLY A 45 -11.68 12.84 5.09
C GLY A 45 -12.14 14.28 4.87
N THR A 46 -12.27 15.03 5.95
CA THR A 46 -12.66 16.46 5.91
C THR A 46 -11.59 17.33 5.23
N ASP A 47 -10.31 17.01 5.45
CA ASP A 47 -9.17 17.82 5.04
C ASP A 47 -8.00 16.98 4.49
N TYR A 48 -8.20 15.67 4.27
CA TYR A 48 -7.20 14.78 3.68
C TYR A 48 -7.86 13.68 2.85
N TYR A 49 -7.08 13.06 1.98
CA TYR A 49 -7.44 11.84 1.29
C TYR A 49 -6.43 10.75 1.61
N ARG A 50 -6.92 9.53 1.87
CA ARG A 50 -6.06 8.35 1.99
C ARG A 50 -6.53 7.20 1.11
N ASN A 51 -5.60 6.42 0.59
CA ASN A 51 -5.91 5.27 -0.26
C ASN A 51 -4.91 4.14 -0.11
N ALA A 52 -5.35 2.94 -0.51
CA ALA A 52 -4.46 1.81 -0.69
C ALA A 52 -3.48 2.03 -1.84
N ARG A 53 -2.26 1.53 -1.63
CA ARG A 53 -1.21 1.31 -2.61
C ARG A 53 -0.76 -0.14 -2.46
N ILE A 54 -0.71 -0.85 -3.58
CA ILE A 54 -0.14 -2.19 -3.66
C ILE A 54 1.30 -2.07 -4.16
N ASN A 55 2.25 -2.67 -3.45
CA ASN A 55 3.61 -2.79 -3.95
C ASN A 55 3.69 -3.94 -4.97
N ILE A 56 4.39 -3.69 -6.07
CA ILE A 56 4.80 -4.72 -7.02
C ILE A 56 6.30 -4.93 -6.78
N ASP A 57 6.62 -5.88 -5.90
CA ASP A 57 7.98 -6.19 -5.47
C ASP A 57 8.18 -7.71 -5.31
N GLY A 58 9.42 -8.13 -5.07
CA GLY A 58 9.78 -9.54 -4.97
C GLY A 58 9.09 -10.29 -3.83
N ILE A 59 8.74 -9.60 -2.72
CA ILE A 59 8.02 -10.20 -1.59
C ILE A 59 6.57 -10.45 -2.00
N ARG A 60 5.94 -9.48 -2.67
CA ARG A 60 4.58 -9.63 -3.19
C ARG A 60 4.50 -10.72 -4.25
N PHE A 61 5.49 -10.80 -5.14
CA PHE A 61 5.57 -11.85 -6.16
C PHE A 61 5.67 -13.24 -5.52
N GLU A 62 6.49 -13.38 -4.48
CA GLU A 62 6.61 -14.65 -3.76
C GLU A 62 5.29 -15.06 -3.08
N ALA A 63 4.60 -14.12 -2.41
CA ALA A 63 3.31 -14.38 -1.76
C ALA A 63 2.21 -14.77 -2.76
N ASP A 64 2.21 -14.13 -3.94
CA ASP A 64 1.28 -14.44 -5.04
C ASP A 64 1.56 -15.83 -5.64
N LEU A 65 2.83 -16.15 -5.93
CA LEU A 65 3.25 -17.47 -6.44
C LEU A 65 2.94 -18.62 -5.46
N LYS A 66 3.01 -18.37 -4.14
CA LYS A 66 2.60 -19.33 -3.10
C LYS A 66 1.08 -19.43 -2.92
N GLY A 67 0.31 -18.52 -3.52
CA GLY A 67 -1.14 -18.42 -3.34
C GLY A 67 -1.57 -17.88 -1.97
N GLU A 68 -0.66 -17.30 -1.19
CA GLU A 68 -0.95 -16.73 0.14
C GLU A 68 -1.71 -15.40 0.03
N ASN A 69 -1.39 -14.61 -0.99
CA ASN A 69 -2.06 -13.35 -1.26
C ASN A 69 -2.06 -13.08 -2.79
N PRO A 70 -3.09 -13.57 -3.53
CA PRO A 70 -3.16 -13.50 -4.99
C PRO A 70 -3.70 -12.14 -5.50
N ILE A 71 -3.38 -11.05 -4.79
CA ILE A 71 -3.91 -9.72 -5.11
C ILE A 71 -3.39 -9.20 -6.45
N LEU A 72 -2.28 -9.74 -6.96
CA LEU A 72 -1.68 -9.28 -8.21
C LEU A 72 -2.42 -9.81 -9.45
N ASP A 73 -3.23 -10.86 -9.33
CA ASP A 73 -3.97 -11.48 -10.45
C ASP A 73 -4.80 -10.47 -11.27
N GLN A 74 -5.30 -9.40 -10.63
CA GLN A 74 -6.06 -8.35 -11.31
C GLN A 74 -5.21 -7.35 -12.09
N PHE A 75 -3.90 -7.34 -11.86
CA PHE A 75 -2.95 -6.36 -12.41
C PHE A 75 -1.92 -7.01 -13.34
N ILE A 76 -1.37 -8.16 -12.94
CA ILE A 76 -0.32 -8.88 -13.67
C ILE A 76 -0.40 -10.38 -13.35
N ASN A 77 -0.22 -11.22 -14.37
CA ASN A 77 0.02 -12.64 -14.12
C ASN A 77 1.48 -12.83 -13.71
N VAL A 78 1.75 -13.02 -12.41
CA VAL A 78 3.12 -13.13 -11.90
C VAL A 78 3.89 -14.27 -12.57
N LYS A 79 3.21 -15.37 -12.92
CA LYS A 79 3.85 -16.54 -13.56
C LYS A 79 4.38 -16.26 -14.97
N GLU A 80 3.85 -15.24 -15.65
CA GLU A 80 4.27 -14.85 -17.00
C GLU A 80 5.46 -13.87 -16.99
N VAL A 81 5.64 -13.12 -15.90
CA VAL A 81 6.66 -12.07 -15.79
C VAL A 81 7.81 -12.44 -14.85
N TYR A 82 7.62 -13.45 -14.00
CA TYR A 82 8.63 -13.94 -13.08
C TYR A 82 9.69 -14.77 -13.80
N ASP A 83 10.96 -14.32 -13.73
CA ASP A 83 12.07 -15.08 -14.27
C ASP A 83 12.39 -16.29 -13.38
N GLN A 84 12.15 -17.49 -13.92
CA GLN A 84 12.37 -18.75 -13.23
C GLN A 84 13.84 -19.20 -13.24
N LYS A 85 14.69 -18.62 -14.11
CA LYS A 85 16.04 -19.15 -14.36
C LYS A 85 17.12 -18.59 -13.43
N ASP A 86 16.91 -17.39 -12.85
CA ASP A 86 17.95 -16.66 -12.12
C ASP A 86 17.83 -16.75 -10.58
N ARG A 87 17.07 -17.71 -10.05
CA ARG A 87 16.94 -17.97 -8.59
C ARG A 87 17.32 -19.39 -8.15
N GLY A 88 18.10 -20.09 -8.97
CA GLY A 88 18.72 -21.38 -8.64
C GLY A 88 20.12 -21.22 -8.04
#